data_AF-S6HTA6-F1
#
_entry.id   AF-S6HTA6-F1
#
_cell.length_a   1.000
_cell.length_b   1.000
_cell.length_c   1.000
_cell.angle_alpha   90.00
_cell.angle_beta   90.00
_cell.angle_gamma   90.00
#
_symmetry.space_group_name_H-M   'P 1'
#
loop_
_entity.id
_entity.type
_entity.pdbx_description
1 polymer ?
#
loop_
_entity_poly.entity_id
_entity_poly.type
_entity_poly.pdbx_seq_one_letter_code
_entity_poly.pdbx_strand_id
1 'polypeptide(L)' 'MKNYFRQLDGQPVTDVYKMVLAEIEAPLLETVMAYTKDNQTKASELLGLNRGTLRKKLKEYNLL' A
#
# COMPACT_ATOMS: atom_id res chain seq x y z
N MET A 1 -1.58 -7.62 -14.60
CA MET A 1 -1.25 -9.02 -14.27
C MET A 1 -1.03 -9.94 -15.47
N LYS A 2 -1.94 -10.04 -16.47
CA LYS A 2 -1.72 -10.92 -17.65
C LYS A 2 -0.39 -10.64 -18.37
N ASN A 3 -0.03 -9.37 -18.56
CA ASN A 3 1.24 -8.98 -19.18
C ASN A 3 2.46 -9.32 -18.31
N TYR A 4 2.38 -9.10 -17.00
CA TYR A 4 3.44 -9.46 -16.03
C TYR A 4 3.77 -10.96 -16.09
N PHE A 5 2.75 -11.83 -16.03
CA PHE A 5 2.96 -13.28 -16.13
C PHE A 5 3.43 -13.74 -17.52
N ARG A 6 3.07 -13.02 -18.59
CA ARG A 6 3.60 -13.28 -19.93
C ARG A 6 5.08 -12.91 -20.06
N GLN A 7 5.54 -11.89 -19.34
CA GLN A 7 6.93 -11.43 -19.32
C GLN A 7 7.84 -12.29 -18.43
N LEU A 8 7.27 -13.03 -17.47
CA LEU A 8 8.03 -13.92 -16.61
C LEU A 8 8.71 -15.07 -17.35
N ASP A 9 8.24 -15.42 -18.56
CA ASP A 9 8.86 -16.43 -19.45
C ASP A 9 9.28 -17.72 -18.73
N GLY A 10 8.41 -18.22 -17.84
CA GLY A 10 8.64 -19.44 -17.06
C GLY A 10 9.60 -19.31 -15.87
N GLN A 11 10.13 -18.11 -15.58
CA GLN A 11 10.96 -17.91 -14.39
C GLN A 11 10.13 -18.06 -13.11
N PRO A 12 10.68 -18.75 -12.08
CA PRO A 12 10.01 -18.86 -10.80
C PRO A 12 9.94 -17.49 -10.13
N VAL A 13 8.76 -17.16 -9.62
CA VAL A 13 8.53 -15.92 -8.88
C VAL A 13 7.80 -16.21 -7.57
N THR A 14 8.21 -15.50 -6.52
CA THR A 14 7.59 -15.55 -5.19
C THR A 14 7.10 -14.16 -4.79
N ASP A 15 6.28 -14.07 -3.74
CA ASP A 15 5.83 -12.82 -3.14
C ASP A 15 5.04 -11.86 -4.06
N VAL A 16 4.50 -12.34 -5.19
CA VAL A 16 3.66 -11.54 -6.12
C VAL A 16 2.48 -10.87 -5.40
N TYR A 17 1.89 -11.54 -4.40
CA TYR A 17 0.84 -10.93 -3.57
C TYR A 17 1.32 -9.67 -2.85
N LYS A 18 2.50 -9.72 -2.20
CA LYS A 18 3.07 -8.55 -1.51
C LYS A 18 3.46 -7.47 -2.49
N MET A 19 4.05 -7.84 -3.64
CA MET A 19 4.41 -6.90 -4.70
C MET A 19 3.18 -6.12 -5.20
N VAL A 20 2.10 -6.83 -5.52
CA VAL A 20 0.85 -6.19 -5.98
C VAL A 20 0.22 -5.36 -4.87
N LEU A 21 0.22 -5.88 -3.62
CA LEU A 21 -0.35 -5.16 -2.49
C LEU A 21 0.40 -3.84 -2.24
N ALA A 22 1.74 -3.84 -2.31
CA ALA A 22 2.55 -2.64 -2.15
C ALA A 22 2.25 -1.57 -3.21
N GLU A 23 2.10 -2.00 -4.47
CA GLU A 23 1.81 -1.11 -5.60
C GLU A 23 0.45 -0.40 -5.46
N ILE A 24 -0.49 -1.01 -4.73
CA ILE A 24 -1.83 -0.46 -4.51
C ILE A 24 -1.90 0.29 -3.17
N GLU A 25 -1.32 -0.26 -2.11
CA GLU A 25 -1.39 0.33 -0.77
C GLU A 25 -0.64 1.65 -0.67
N ALA A 26 0.57 1.77 -1.23
CA ALA A 26 1.35 3.00 -1.15
C ALA A 26 0.59 4.23 -1.71
N PRO A 27 0.08 4.22 -2.96
CA PRO A 27 -0.65 5.36 -3.50
C PRO A 27 -2.01 5.59 -2.80
N LEU A 28 -2.67 4.54 -2.32
CA LEU A 28 -3.89 4.67 -1.51
C LEU A 28 -3.61 5.45 -0.22
N LEU A 29 -2.56 5.06 0.51
CA LEU A 29 -2.17 5.69 1.76
C LEU A 29 -1.73 7.14 1.54
N GLU A 30 -0.91 7.40 0.52
CA GLU A 30 -0.50 8.76 0.14
C GLU A 30 -1.71 9.65 -0.18
N THR A 31 -2.65 9.16 -1.01
CA THR A 31 -3.85 9.92 -1.39
C THR A 31 -4.73 10.23 -0.19
N VAL A 32 -4.93 9.27 0.72
CA VAL A 32 -5.75 9.49 1.92
C VAL A 32 -5.06 10.43 2.90
N MET A 33 -3.75 10.31 3.07
CA MET A 33 -2.98 11.23 3.92
C MET A 33 -3.07 12.67 3.39
N ALA A 34 -2.88 12.87 2.09
CA ALA A 34 -3.05 14.18 1.46
C ALA A 34 -4.48 14.71 1.63
N TYR A 35 -5.50 13.88 1.37
CA TYR A 35 -6.91 14.26 1.55
C TYR A 35 -7.26 14.65 2.99
N THR A 36 -6.63 13.99 3.96
CA THR A 36 -6.84 14.25 5.39
C THR A 36 -5.88 15.29 5.97
N LYS A 37 -5.05 15.93 5.13
CA LYS A 37 -4.01 16.90 5.54
C LYS A 37 -3.09 16.34 6.62
N ASP A 38 -2.62 15.12 6.39
CA ASP A 38 -1.75 14.35 7.27
C ASP A 38 -2.33 13.98 8.64
N ASN A 39 -3.65 14.15 8.83
CA ASN A 39 -4.31 13.73 10.05
C ASN A 39 -4.49 12.20 10.09
N GLN A 40 -3.52 11.53 10.71
CA GLN A 40 -3.50 10.06 10.82
C GLN A 40 -4.73 9.48 11.55
N THR A 41 -5.36 10.21 12.48
CA THR A 41 -6.59 9.71 13.14
C THR A 41 -7.72 9.66 12.13
N LYS A 42 -7.97 10.77 11.41
CA LYS A 42 -9.01 10.85 10.38
C LYS A 42 -8.74 9.89 9.22
N ALA A 43 -7.48 9.76 8.78
CA ALA A 43 -7.08 8.79 7.77
C ALA A 43 -7.38 7.35 8.20
N SER A 44 -7.10 7.01 9.47
CA SER A 44 -7.35 5.66 9.99
C SER A 44 -8.83 5.33 10.06
N GLU A 45 -9.69 6.29 10.43
CA GLU A 45 -11.14 6.14 10.39
C GLU A 45 -11.64 5.96 8.95
N LEU A 46 -11.16 6.77 8.01
CA LEU A 46 -11.58 6.71 6.59
C LEU A 46 -11.18 5.40 5.92
N LEU A 47 -9.99 4.87 6.25
CA LEU A 47 -9.49 3.59 5.74
C LEU A 47 -10.07 2.39 6.49
N GLY A 48 -10.80 2.58 7.59
CA GLY A 48 -11.28 1.49 8.44
C GLY A 48 -10.15 0.72 9.13
N LEU A 49 -9.02 1.39 9.42
CA LEU A 49 -7.85 0.80 10.06
C LEU A 49 -7.71 1.28 11.50
N ASN A 50 -7.11 0.45 12.35
CA ASN A 50 -6.56 0.96 13.60
C ASN A 50 -5.42 1.95 13.29
N ARG A 51 -5.35 3.08 14.02
CA ARG A 51 -4.32 4.11 13.85
C ARG A 51 -2.89 3.55 13.96
N GLY A 52 -2.64 2.58 14.84
CA GLY A 52 -1.34 1.91 14.97
C GLY A 52 -0.96 1.13 13.71
N THR A 53 -1.93 0.45 13.09
CA THR A 53 -1.76 -0.25 11.82
C THR A 53 -1.46 0.73 10.69
N LEU A 54 -2.22 1.82 10.59
CA LEU A 54 -1.95 2.88 9.61
C LEU A 54 -0.53 3.43 9.77
N ARG A 55 -0.13 3.78 10.99
CA ARG A 55 1.22 4.30 11.28
C ARG A 55 2.31 3.31 10.87
N LYS A 56 2.12 2.01 11.10
CA LYS A 56 3.08 0.98 10.69
C LYS A 56 3.21 0.92 9.17
N LYS A 57 2.09 0.94 8.45
CA LYS A 57 2.07 0.93 6.98
C LYS A 57 2.70 2.20 6.37
N LEU A 58 2.41 3.37 6.93
CA LEU A 58 3.05 4.62 6.49
C LEU A 58 4.58 4.56 6.62
N LYS A 59 5.11 3.97 7.71
CA LYS A 59 6.56 3.74 7.84
C LYS A 59 7.08 2.73 6.81
N GLU A 60 6.36 1.64 6.57
CA GLU A 60 6.72 0.60 5.61
C GLU A 60 6.93 1.17 4.19
N TYR A 61 6.11 2.15 3.81
CA TYR A 61 6.19 2.81 2.50
C TYR A 61 6.95 4.15 2.50
N ASN A 62 7.65 4.50 3.59
CA ASN A 62 8.41 5.77 3.74
C ASN A 62 7.55 7.04 3.56
N LEU A 63 6.33 7.04 4.07
CA LEU A 63 5.37 8.15 4.04
C LEU A 63 5.23 8.86 5.41
N LEU A 64 6.24 8.76 6.28
CA LEU A 64 6.18 9.24 7.67
C LEU A 64 7.41 10.04 8.05
#